data_AF-A0A285UNV1-F1
#
_entry.id   AF-A0A285UNV1-F1
#
_cell.length_a   1.000
_cell.length_b   1.000
_cell.length_c   1.000
_cell.angle_alpha   90.00
_cell.angle_beta   90.00
_cell.angle_gamma   90.00
#
_symmetry.space_group_name_H-M   'P 1'
#
loop_
_entity.id
_entity.type
_entity.pdbx_description
1 polymer ?
#
loop_
_entity_poly.entity_id
_entity_poly.type
_entity_poly.pdbx_seq_one_letter_code
_entity_poly.pdbx_strand_id
1 'polypeptide(L)'
;MVRLAMKKLYLQWLQVQYVKKGNNDIRTEEEKEVLRYLLRHPGRLTVKERVDDNEQYAKQLNILTSNVKNERLYELTKKRLKSV
;
A
#
# COMPACT_ATOMS: atom_id res chain seq x y z
N MET A 1 -12.61 11.52 0.13
CA MET A 1 -11.63 10.96 -0.83
C MET A 1 -10.19 11.13 -0.36
N VAL A 2 -9.77 12.33 0.07
CA VAL A 2 -8.41 12.59 0.59
C VAL A 2 -7.99 11.66 1.74
N ARG A 3 -8.90 11.38 2.70
CA ARG A 3 -8.63 10.45 3.81
C ARG A 3 -8.26 9.03 3.36
N LEU A 4 -8.92 8.51 2.31
CA LEU A 4 -8.65 7.19 1.74
C LEU A 4 -7.29 7.14 1.05
N ALA A 5 -6.96 8.19 0.29
CA ALA A 5 -5.66 8.35 -0.35
C ALA A 5 -4.52 8.39 0.67
N MET A 6 -4.66 9.19 1.73
CA MET A 6 -3.67 9.26 2.82
C MET A 6 -3.51 7.92 3.53
N LYS A 7 -4.62 7.20 3.79
CA LYS A 7 -4.57 5.86 4.39
C LYS A 7 -3.81 4.86 3.51
N LYS A 8 -4.01 4.89 2.19
CA LYS A 8 -3.31 4.04 1.22
C LYS A 8 -1.81 4.32 1.25
N LEU A 9 -1.45 5.60 1.13
CA LEU A 9 -0.06 6.03 1.12
C LEU A 9 0.64 5.64 2.44
N TYR A 10 -0.05 5.81 3.56
CA TYR A 10 0.48 5.49 4.87
C TYR A 10 0.70 3.99 5.08
N LEU A 11 -0.25 3.14 4.66
CA LEU A 11 -0.06 1.69 4.71
C LEU A 11 1.09 1.23 3.80
N GLN A 12 1.19 1.76 2.58
CA GLN A 12 2.28 1.43 1.67
C GLN A 12 3.63 1.84 2.26
N TRP A 13 3.72 3.03 2.85
CA TRP A 13 4.92 3.47 3.54
C TRP A 13 5.31 2.55 4.70
N LEU A 14 4.33 2.12 5.51
CA LEU A 14 4.56 1.16 6.59
C LEU A 14 5.05 -0.19 6.07
N GLN A 15 4.55 -0.68 4.93
CA GLN A 15 5.04 -1.91 4.30
C GLN A 15 6.51 -1.80 3.90
N VAL A 16 6.91 -0.68 3.28
CA VAL A 16 8.32 -0.42 2.94
C VAL A 16 9.20 -0.45 4.19
N GLN A 17 8.78 0.21 5.29
CA GLN A 17 9.55 0.21 6.54
C GLN A 17 9.65 -1.19 7.16
N TYR A 18 8.54 -1.94 7.18
CA TYR A 18 8.49 -3.31 7.70
C TYR A 18 9.45 -4.24 6.95
N VAL A 19 9.41 -4.21 5.61
CA VAL A 19 10.27 -5.06 4.77
C VAL A 19 11.74 -4.65 4.88
N LYS A 20 12.01 -3.35 4.93
CA LYS A 20 13.36 -2.82 5.16
C LYS A 20 13.95 -3.32 6.48
N LYS A 21 13.16 -3.38 7.55
CA LYS A 21 13.61 -3.90 8.85
C LYS A 21 13.89 -5.41 8.82
N GLY A 22 13.27 -6.15 7.90
CA GLY A 22 13.55 -7.56 7.64
C GLY A 22 14.80 -7.84 6.81
N ASN A 23 15.59 -6.81 6.44
CA ASN A 23 16.80 -6.93 5.60
C ASN A 23 16.58 -7.68 4.28
N ASN A 24 15.40 -7.51 3.65
CA ASN A 24 15.12 -8.05 2.33
C ASN A 24 15.15 -6.91 1.29
N ASP A 25 16.31 -6.71 0.67
CA ASP A 25 16.55 -5.58 -0.23
C ASP A 25 15.72 -5.66 -1.52
N ILE A 26 15.59 -6.85 -2.12
CA ILE A 26 14.80 -7.06 -3.34
C ILE A 26 13.34 -6.68 -3.07
N ARG A 27 12.76 -7.23 -2.01
CA ARG A 27 11.39 -6.95 -1.58
C ARG A 27 11.20 -5.48 -1.20
N THR A 28 12.23 -4.84 -0.64
CA THR A 28 12.20 -3.43 -0.28
C THR A 28 12.12 -2.54 -1.52
N GLU A 29 12.88 -2.85 -2.58
CA GLU A 29 12.80 -2.12 -3.85
C GLU A 29 11.46 -2.32 -4.55
N GLU A 30 10.92 -3.54 -4.57
CA GLU A 30 9.56 -3.80 -5.08
C GLU A 30 8.51 -2.92 -4.39
N GLU A 31 8.52 -2.86 -3.06
CA GLU A 31 7.56 -2.04 -2.29
C GLU A 31 7.78 -0.53 -2.49
N LYS A 32 9.03 -0.09 -2.73
CA LYS A 32 9.34 1.30 -3.11
C LYS A 32 8.82 1.62 -4.50
N GLU A 33 8.90 0.70 -5.46
CA GLU A 33 8.35 0.90 -6.81
C GLU A 33 6.83 1.08 -6.75
N VAL A 34 6.12 0.28 -5.95
CA VAL A 34 4.68 0.46 -5.70
C VAL A 34 4.38 1.83 -5.11
N LEU A 35 5.18 2.29 -4.15
CA LEU A 35 5.04 3.63 -3.56
C LEU A 35 5.27 4.74 -4.59
N ARG A 36 6.31 4.60 -5.44
CA ARG A 36 6.59 5.55 -6.54
C ARG A 36 5.45 5.56 -7.56
N TYR A 37 4.91 4.39 -7.92
CA TYR A 37 3.77 4.27 -8.83
C TYR A 37 2.54 5.00 -8.25
N LEU A 38 2.23 4.79 -6.97
CA LEU A 38 1.13 5.49 -6.30
C LEU A 38 1.28 7.02 -6.29
N LEU A 39 2.50 7.52 -6.10
CA LEU A 39 2.80 8.96 -6.13
C LEU A 39 2.71 9.55 -7.53
N ARG A 40 3.13 8.80 -8.56
CA ARG A 40 3.03 9.21 -9.97
C ARG A 40 1.60 9.17 -10.51
N HIS A 41 0.74 8.33 -9.92
CA HIS A 41 -0.63 8.16 -10.36
C HIS A 41 -1.63 8.48 -9.22
N PRO A 42 -1.80 9.76 -8.84
CA PRO A 42 -2.63 10.16 -7.70
C PRO A 42 -4.09 9.71 -7.82
N GLY A 43 -4.62 9.52 -9.03
CA GLY A 43 -5.93 8.92 -9.25
C GLY A 43 -6.06 7.51 -8.61
N ARG A 44 -4.99 6.71 -8.61
CA ARG A 44 -4.96 5.35 -8.03
C ARG A 44 -5.04 5.36 -6.49
N LEU A 45 -4.70 6.47 -5.85
CA LEU A 45 -4.88 6.67 -4.41
C LEU A 45 -6.35 6.83 -4.03
N THR A 46 -7.17 7.37 -4.93
CA THR A 46 -8.60 7.64 -4.70
C THR A 46 -9.53 6.62 -5.32
N VAL A 47 -9.05 5.86 -6.32
CA VAL A 47 -9.86 4.86 -7.02
C VAL A 47 -10.33 3.77 -6.05
N LYS A 48 -11.63 3.46 -6.14
CA LYS A 48 -12.36 2.49 -5.33
C LYS A 48 -12.22 1.04 -5.84
N GLU A 49 -11.83 0.78 -7.09
CA GLU A 49 -11.88 -0.57 -7.65
C GLU A 49 -10.83 -0.85 -8.73
N ARG A 50 -10.76 -2.13 -9.11
CA ARG A 50 -9.67 -2.84 -9.80
C ARG A 50 -8.85 -2.02 -10.78
N VAL A 51 -7.54 -2.17 -10.64
CA VAL A 51 -6.55 -1.66 -11.57
C VAL A 51 -6.32 -2.75 -12.62
N ASP A 52 -6.65 -2.51 -13.89
CA ASP A 52 -6.37 -3.42 -15.03
C ASP A 52 -4.94 -3.27 -15.57
N ASP A 53 -4.03 -2.61 -14.83
CA ASP A 53 -2.60 -2.58 -15.17
C ASP A 53 -1.92 -3.92 -14.85
N ASN A 54 -0.65 -4.03 -15.27
CA ASN A 54 0.31 -5.07 -14.93
C ASN A 54 -0.05 -5.85 -13.64
N GLU A 55 -0.33 -7.15 -13.81
CA GLU A 55 -1.08 -8.02 -12.88
C GLU A 55 -0.55 -7.97 -11.43
N GLN A 56 0.77 -7.79 -11.29
CA GLN A 56 1.44 -7.70 -10.00
C GLN A 56 1.06 -6.43 -9.22
N TYR A 57 1.10 -5.26 -9.87
CA TYR A 57 0.72 -3.98 -9.27
C TYR A 57 -0.78 -3.93 -8.96
N ALA A 58 -1.59 -4.48 -9.87
CA ALA A 58 -3.03 -4.59 -9.67
C ALA A 58 -3.38 -5.35 -8.39
N LYS A 59 -2.72 -6.49 -8.14
CA LYS A 59 -2.94 -7.30 -6.94
C LYS A 59 -2.59 -6.53 -5.66
N GLN A 60 -1.44 -5.88 -5.60
CA GLN A 60 -1.03 -5.06 -4.44
C GLN A 60 -1.98 -3.87 -4.20
N LEU A 61 -2.35 -3.16 -5.26
CA LEU A 61 -3.27 -2.02 -5.17
C LEU A 61 -4.67 -2.45 -4.72
N ASN A 62 -5.13 -3.62 -5.13
CA ASN A 62 -6.41 -4.19 -4.69
C ASN A 62 -6.38 -4.53 -3.18
N ILE A 63 -5.29 -5.16 -2.70
CA ILE A 63 -5.12 -5.46 -1.28
C ILE A 63 -5.10 -4.16 -0.45
N LEU A 64 -4.32 -3.18 -0.87
CA LEU A 64 -4.27 -1.86 -0.21
C LEU A 64 -5.65 -1.21 -0.17
N THR A 65 -6.38 -1.23 -1.30
CA THR A 65 -7.73 -0.68 -1.41
C THR A 65 -8.70 -1.36 -0.44
N SER A 66 -8.66 -2.69 -0.35
CA SER A 66 -9.48 -3.45 0.59
C SER A 66 -9.18 -3.06 2.05
N ASN A 67 -7.90 -3.00 2.40
CA ASN A 67 -7.48 -2.65 3.76
C ASN A 67 -7.90 -1.23 4.17
N VAL A 68 -7.83 -0.25 3.26
CA VAL A 68 -8.18 1.14 3.62
C VAL A 68 -9.68 1.44 3.58
N LYS A 69 -10.47 0.65 2.85
CA LYS A 69 -11.94 0.76 2.82
C LYS A 69 -12.57 0.24 4.11
N ASN A 70 -11.95 -0.73 4.77
CA ASN A 70 -12.44 -1.30 6.02
C ASN A 70 -11.61 -0.79 7.19
N GLU A 71 -12.22 0.01 8.07
CA GLU A 71 -11.52 0.63 9.22
C GLU A 71 -10.86 -0.41 10.14
N ARG A 72 -11.53 -1.54 10.38
CA ARG A 72 -11.01 -2.61 11.23
C ARG A 72 -9.78 -3.27 10.60
N LEU A 73 -9.83 -3.56 9.30
CA LEU A 73 -8.68 -4.11 8.57
C LEU A 73 -7.52 -3.10 8.54
N TYR A 74 -7.80 -1.83 8.26
CA TYR A 74 -6.81 -0.76 8.28
C TYR A 74 -6.03 -0.73 9.61
N GLU A 75 -6.74 -0.72 10.73
CA GLU A 75 -6.12 -0.68 12.06
C GLU A 75 -5.35 -1.96 12.38
N LEU A 76 -5.87 -3.14 12.02
CA LEU A 76 -5.16 -4.41 12.20
C LEU A 76 -3.87 -4.47 11.39
N THR A 77 -3.93 -4.13 10.11
CA THR A 77 -2.76 -4.07 9.22
C THR A 77 -1.74 -3.05 9.73
N LYS A 78 -2.19 -1.85 10.12
CA LYS A 78 -1.33 -0.81 10.69
C LYS A 78 -0.61 -1.30 11.95
N LYS A 79 -1.31 -1.96 12.87
CA LYS A 79 -0.70 -2.53 14.09
C LYS A 79 0.35 -3.58 13.75
N ARG A 80 0.02 -4.52 12.86
CA ARG A 80 0.94 -5.58 12.41
C ARG A 80 2.22 -5.03 11.78
N LEU A 81 2.10 -3.98 10.96
CA LEU A 81 3.27 -3.37 10.31
C LEU A 81 4.12 -2.53 11.25
N LYS A 82 3.55 -2.04 12.37
CA LYS A 82 4.27 -1.29 13.41
C LYS A 82 4.84 -2.16 14.52
N SER A 83 4.38 -3.40 14.68
CA SER A 83 4.78 -4.28 15.77
C SER A 83 6.14 -4.96 15.56
N VAL A 84 7.02 -4.38 14.75
CA VAL A 84 8.38 -4.89 14.50
C VAL A 84 9.37 -3.95 15.12
#